data_AF-A0A0W0YUL1-F1
#
_entry.id   AF-A0A0W0YUL1-F1
#
_cell.length_a   1.000
_cell.length_b   1.000
_cell.length_c   1.000
_cell.angle_alpha   90.00
_cell.angle_beta   90.00
_cell.angle_gamma   90.00
#
_symmetry.space_group_name_H-M   'P 1'
#
loop_
_entity.id
_entity.type
_entity.pdbx_description
1 polymer ?
#
loop_
_entity_poly.entity_id
_entity_poly.type
_entity_poly.pdbx_seq_one_letter_code
_entity_poly.pdbx_strand_id
1 'polypeptide(L)'
;MKIASISLFSRFKIDFCLLIVLSFFSLNTAFAEPENNSCAYACMDWTLGSTQMEQAEQNFKNKTGQDVHFGVGTFMGEGDQVGTDKHLGSCFRLVFTDGQKDIIAQVVNTGYDMNNPNQFDLQMGAGGMGAFNACAGDPNISMYSGNKFAWGLVYGGIQNEIDCSNLPEYPTVINSNGQTNNLQMLCKYGFDNKYRGDNGLNYKFKYVPERVKCPDELTQLTGFKRKDDPSSYELSLFKPCNLGDKYSISCAMTRMMDCAKPTASWTDHVKDLAVSGPLPACQRDGYTRQNNVNAPSAASPQCTSGPPQSSYCKDHKGSDVGFCSWDGGNSTGGDYCNIDRSHCLSCGGGSWCTCNTGQLSGCTNS
;
A
#
# COMPACT_ATOMS: atom_id res chain seq x y z
N MET A 1 1.99 -64.57 36.79
CA MET A 1 2.12 -65.32 38.07
C MET A 1 3.49 -64.93 38.64
N LYS A 2 3.63 -63.95 39.52
CA LYS A 2 3.20 -63.89 40.93
C LYS A 2 2.89 -62.45 41.32
N ILE A 3 1.74 -62.27 41.95
CA ILE A 3 1.43 -61.13 42.82
C ILE A 3 1.94 -61.53 44.21
N ALA A 4 2.60 -60.61 44.90
CA ALA A 4 2.76 -60.67 46.35
C ALA A 4 2.63 -59.25 46.92
N SER A 5 1.45 -58.99 47.48
CA SER A 5 1.19 -57.90 48.43
C SER A 5 1.87 -58.20 49.78
N ILE A 6 2.08 -57.17 50.62
CA ILE A 6 1.65 -57.15 52.04
C ILE A 6 1.93 -55.79 52.72
N SER A 7 0.87 -55.30 53.37
CA SER A 7 0.67 -54.37 54.53
C SER A 7 1.51 -53.09 54.69
N LEU A 8 0.96 -51.87 54.77
CA LEU A 8 0.03 -51.21 55.72
C LEU A 8 0.65 -50.60 57.00
N PHE A 9 0.22 -49.35 57.26
CA PHE A 9 0.34 -48.47 58.44
C PHE A 9 1.65 -47.69 58.65
N SER A 10 1.61 -46.38 58.39
CA SER A 10 1.31 -45.39 59.45
C SER A 10 1.38 -43.96 58.90
N ARG A 11 0.55 -43.10 59.48
CA ARG A 11 0.42 -41.67 59.21
C ARG A 11 1.72 -40.95 59.57
N PHE A 12 2.21 -40.03 58.73
CA PHE A 12 2.75 -38.74 59.19
C PHE A 12 2.60 -37.71 58.06
N LYS A 13 2.03 -36.57 58.43
CA LYS A 13 1.73 -35.44 57.55
C LYS A 13 2.79 -34.36 57.82
N ILE A 14 3.24 -33.75 56.72
CA ILE A 14 3.78 -32.38 56.60
C ILE A 14 5.23 -32.20 57.06
N ASP A 15 6.14 -31.89 56.14
CA ASP A 15 6.67 -30.53 56.08
C ASP A 15 7.34 -30.18 54.74
N PHE A 16 7.19 -28.90 54.42
CA PHE A 16 7.54 -28.16 53.21
C PHE A 16 9.01 -28.32 52.80
N CYS A 17 9.29 -28.74 51.56
CA CYS A 17 10.57 -28.45 50.93
C CYS A 17 10.34 -28.01 49.47
N LEU A 18 10.53 -26.71 49.28
CA LEU A 18 10.39 -25.94 48.05
C LEU A 18 11.45 -26.40 47.03
N LEU A 19 11.06 -27.21 46.04
CA LEU A 19 11.86 -27.38 44.82
C LEU A 19 11.56 -26.20 43.89
N ILE A 20 12.47 -25.24 43.86
CA ILE A 20 12.51 -24.18 42.84
C ILE A 20 12.90 -24.84 41.52
N VAL A 21 11.91 -25.16 40.70
CA VAL A 21 12.11 -25.40 39.28
C VAL A 21 12.24 -24.02 38.63
N LEU A 22 13.46 -23.64 38.27
CA LEU A 22 13.74 -22.49 37.40
C LEU A 22 13.24 -22.82 35.99
N SER A 23 11.93 -22.70 35.78
CA SER A 23 11.37 -22.51 34.45
C SER A 23 11.78 -21.11 33.98
N PHE A 24 12.76 -21.07 33.08
CA PHE A 24 13.03 -19.91 32.24
C PHE A 24 11.79 -19.65 31.38
N PHE A 25 10.86 -18.85 31.91
CA PHE A 25 9.95 -18.10 31.07
C PHE A 25 10.80 -17.05 30.35
N SER A 26 11.17 -17.33 29.10
CA SER A 26 11.51 -16.26 28.17
C SER A 26 10.29 -15.36 28.09
N LEU A 27 10.35 -14.24 28.80
CA LEU A 27 9.50 -13.09 28.60
C LEU A 27 9.78 -12.58 27.19
N ASN A 28 9.12 -13.17 26.19
CA ASN A 28 8.80 -12.46 24.95
C ASN A 28 7.81 -11.36 25.34
N THR A 29 8.31 -10.29 25.95
CA THR A 29 7.63 -9.01 25.88
C THR A 29 7.75 -8.57 24.43
N ALA A 30 6.83 -9.06 23.59
CA ALA A 30 6.34 -8.23 22.51
C ALA A 30 5.86 -6.97 23.21
N PHE A 31 6.66 -5.90 23.16
CA PHE A 31 6.16 -4.59 23.49
C PHE A 31 5.03 -4.35 22.50
N ALA A 32 3.80 -4.52 22.96
CA ALA A 32 2.66 -3.89 22.32
C ALA A 32 2.98 -2.39 22.42
N GLU A 33 3.62 -1.87 21.37
CA GLU A 33 3.71 -0.43 21.18
C GLU A 33 2.29 0.12 21.23
N PRO A 34 2.09 1.32 21.78
CA PRO A 34 0.78 1.95 21.74
C PRO A 34 0.34 1.94 20.28
N GLU A 35 -0.83 1.35 20.01
CA GLU A 35 -1.42 1.35 18.68
C GLU A 35 -1.33 2.79 18.15
N ASN A 36 -0.52 3.02 17.11
CA ASN A 36 -0.50 4.28 16.37
C ASN A 36 -1.79 4.35 15.52
N ASN A 37 -2.94 4.15 16.18
CA ASN A 37 -4.30 4.08 15.64
C ASN A 37 -4.76 5.42 15.05
N SER A 38 -3.95 6.48 15.17
CA SER A 38 -4.19 7.76 14.53
C SER A 38 -3.97 7.71 13.03
N CYS A 39 -3.09 6.83 12.53
CA CYS A 39 -2.68 6.79 11.13
C CYS A 39 -3.31 5.63 10.34
N ALA A 40 -3.44 5.84 9.05
CA ALA A 40 -4.04 4.89 8.12
C ALA A 40 -3.10 4.59 6.95
N TYR A 41 -3.15 3.34 6.50
CA TYR A 41 -2.25 2.75 5.54
C TYR A 41 -3.04 2.07 4.42
N ALA A 42 -2.38 1.78 3.30
CA ALA A 42 -2.91 0.84 2.32
C ALA A 42 -3.03 -0.55 2.94
N CYS A 43 -4.01 -1.31 2.47
CA CYS A 43 -4.17 -2.70 2.86
C CYS A 43 -3.34 -3.60 1.94
N MET A 44 -2.52 -4.45 2.56
CA MET A 44 -1.52 -5.29 1.91
C MET A 44 -2.06 -6.64 1.46
N ASP A 45 -3.19 -7.08 2.01
CA ASP A 45 -3.98 -8.22 1.53
C ASP A 45 -4.65 -7.96 0.18
N TRP A 46 -4.51 -6.75 -0.38
CA TRP A 46 -4.93 -6.42 -1.74
C TRP A 46 -3.79 -6.35 -2.75
N THR A 47 -2.55 -6.57 -2.29
CA THR A 47 -1.39 -6.55 -3.18
C THR A 47 -1.48 -7.73 -4.14
N LEU A 48 -1.13 -7.50 -5.41
CA LEU A 48 -1.03 -8.57 -6.41
C LEU A 48 -0.19 -9.73 -5.86
N GLY A 49 -0.72 -10.95 -5.95
CA GLY A 49 -0.06 -12.16 -5.46
C GLY A 49 -0.11 -12.40 -3.96
N SER A 50 -0.87 -11.59 -3.20
CA SER A 50 -1.16 -11.91 -1.81
C SER A 50 -2.08 -13.12 -1.70
N THR A 51 -1.94 -13.89 -0.62
CA THR A 51 -2.73 -15.11 -0.39
C THR A 51 -4.24 -14.85 -0.43
N GLN A 52 -4.68 -13.70 0.08
CA GLN A 52 -6.09 -13.31 0.05
C GLN A 52 -6.57 -13.02 -1.37
N MET A 53 -5.74 -12.34 -2.17
CA MET A 53 -6.05 -12.07 -3.57
C MET A 53 -6.08 -13.36 -4.39
N GLU A 54 -5.09 -14.24 -4.25
CA GLU A 54 -5.07 -15.54 -4.93
C GLU A 54 -6.29 -16.40 -4.55
N GLN A 55 -6.70 -16.39 -3.28
CA GLN A 55 -7.91 -17.10 -2.86
C GLN A 55 -9.18 -16.51 -3.50
N ALA A 56 -9.28 -15.19 -3.62
CA ALA A 56 -10.38 -14.52 -4.30
C ALA A 56 -10.40 -14.85 -5.80
N GLU A 57 -9.23 -14.88 -6.46
CA GLU A 57 -9.07 -15.29 -7.85
C GLU A 57 -9.52 -16.74 -8.07
N GLN A 58 -9.12 -17.67 -7.21
CA GLN A 58 -9.57 -19.07 -7.31
C GLN A 58 -11.08 -19.21 -7.15
N ASN A 59 -11.67 -18.48 -6.20
CA ASN A 59 -13.13 -18.47 -6.02
C ASN A 59 -13.85 -17.94 -7.26
N PHE A 60 -13.34 -16.85 -7.85
CA PHE A 60 -13.87 -16.28 -9.09
C PHE A 60 -13.73 -17.24 -10.26
N LYS A 61 -12.57 -17.90 -10.42
CA LYS A 61 -12.33 -18.91 -11.45
C LYS A 61 -13.29 -20.10 -11.29
N ASN A 62 -13.50 -20.59 -10.08
CA ASN A 62 -14.45 -21.68 -9.81
C ASN A 62 -15.89 -21.29 -10.15
N LYS A 63 -16.27 -20.03 -9.93
CA LYS A 63 -17.62 -19.50 -10.20
C LYS A 63 -17.87 -19.20 -11.68
N THR A 64 -16.88 -18.71 -12.40
CA THR A 64 -17.06 -18.13 -13.75
C THR A 64 -16.31 -18.88 -14.85
N GLY A 65 -15.33 -19.72 -14.50
CA GLY A 65 -14.39 -20.35 -15.43
C GLY A 65 -13.27 -19.42 -15.91
N GLN A 66 -13.27 -18.14 -15.54
CA GLN A 66 -12.24 -17.19 -15.98
C GLN A 66 -10.98 -17.29 -15.13
N ASP A 67 -9.84 -17.47 -15.78
CA ASP A 67 -8.52 -17.48 -15.14
C ASP A 67 -7.86 -16.13 -15.34
N VAL A 68 -8.03 -15.25 -14.34
CA VAL A 68 -7.46 -13.89 -14.29
C VAL A 68 -6.79 -13.67 -12.94
N HIS A 69 -5.82 -12.77 -12.88
CA HIS A 69 -5.34 -12.24 -11.61
C HIS A 69 -6.18 -11.03 -11.19
N PHE A 70 -6.20 -10.75 -9.90
CA PHE A 70 -6.81 -9.56 -9.34
C PHE A 70 -5.74 -8.60 -8.84
N GLY A 71 -6.13 -7.34 -8.74
CA GLY A 71 -5.25 -6.31 -8.20
C GLY A 71 -6.01 -5.05 -7.84
N VAL A 72 -5.28 -4.11 -7.25
CA VAL A 72 -5.76 -2.76 -6.99
C VAL A 72 -4.75 -1.75 -7.47
N GLY A 73 -5.17 -0.52 -7.74
CA GLY A 73 -4.24 0.54 -8.09
C GLY A 73 -4.90 1.81 -8.57
N THR A 74 -4.24 2.47 -9.51
CA THR A 74 -4.69 3.73 -10.12
C THR A 74 -4.86 3.55 -11.62
N PHE A 75 -5.89 4.16 -12.20
CA PHE A 75 -6.10 4.18 -13.65
C PHE A 75 -6.18 5.59 -14.19
N MET A 76 -5.53 5.83 -15.32
CA MET A 76 -5.62 7.05 -16.11
C MET A 76 -6.06 6.72 -17.53
N GLY A 77 -7.27 7.11 -17.92
CA GLY A 77 -7.79 6.93 -19.27
C GLY A 77 -7.40 8.06 -20.21
N GLU A 78 -7.57 7.83 -21.51
CA GLU A 78 -7.41 8.85 -22.53
C GLU A 78 -8.37 10.05 -22.31
N GLY A 79 -7.81 11.25 -22.17
CA GLY A 79 -8.57 12.50 -22.00
C GLY A 79 -9.08 12.75 -20.57
N ASP A 80 -8.77 11.88 -19.62
CA ASP A 80 -9.07 12.15 -18.22
C ASP A 80 -8.21 13.29 -17.67
N GLN A 81 -8.74 13.98 -16.65
CA GLN A 81 -7.97 14.96 -15.90
C GLN A 81 -7.10 14.24 -14.87
N VAL A 82 -5.87 14.73 -14.71
CA VAL A 82 -4.94 14.23 -13.69
C VAL A 82 -5.58 14.31 -12.30
N GLY A 83 -5.45 13.22 -11.53
CA GLY A 83 -6.03 13.14 -10.19
C GLY A 83 -7.56 13.01 -10.15
N THR A 84 -8.23 12.64 -11.24
CA THR A 84 -9.69 12.49 -11.25
C THR A 84 -10.18 11.35 -10.36
N ASP A 85 -11.23 11.61 -9.57
CA ASP A 85 -11.90 10.61 -8.74
C ASP A 85 -12.88 9.72 -9.53
N LYS A 86 -13.15 10.06 -10.80
CA LYS A 86 -14.15 9.42 -11.67
C LYS A 86 -14.09 7.88 -11.65
N HIS A 87 -12.88 7.34 -11.61
CA HIS A 87 -12.66 5.89 -11.72
C HIS A 87 -12.65 5.15 -10.40
N LEU A 88 -12.56 5.84 -9.26
CA LEU A 88 -12.46 5.18 -7.95
C LEU A 88 -13.62 4.18 -7.76
N GLY A 89 -13.25 2.96 -7.40
CA GLY A 89 -14.12 1.81 -7.16
C GLY A 89 -14.48 1.01 -8.39
N SER A 90 -14.18 1.50 -9.59
CA SER A 90 -14.41 0.78 -10.84
C SER A 90 -13.33 -0.28 -11.06
N CYS A 91 -13.65 -1.34 -11.80
CA CYS A 91 -12.68 -2.34 -12.22
C CYS A 91 -12.38 -2.25 -13.71
N PHE A 92 -11.13 -2.48 -14.06
CA PHE A 92 -10.66 -2.51 -15.45
C PHE A 92 -10.03 -3.86 -15.75
N ARG A 93 -10.28 -4.39 -16.95
CA ARG A 93 -9.58 -5.58 -17.43
C ARG A 93 -8.35 -5.17 -18.23
N LEU A 94 -7.21 -5.68 -17.80
CA LEU A 94 -5.90 -5.45 -18.38
C LEU A 94 -5.51 -6.70 -19.17
N VAL A 95 -5.38 -6.55 -20.49
CA VAL A 95 -5.00 -7.63 -21.40
C VAL A 95 -3.62 -7.29 -21.96
N PHE A 96 -2.67 -8.20 -21.84
CA PHE A 96 -1.26 -7.93 -22.17
C PHE A 96 -0.86 -8.47 -23.54
N THR A 97 0.21 -7.90 -24.12
CA THR A 97 0.76 -8.35 -25.41
C THR A 97 1.53 -9.65 -25.32
N ASP A 98 2.15 -9.94 -24.17
CA ASP A 98 3.21 -10.97 -24.05
C ASP A 98 2.72 -12.26 -23.40
N GLY A 99 1.41 -12.51 -23.48
CA GLY A 99 0.78 -13.76 -23.04
C GLY A 99 0.70 -13.93 -21.53
N GLN A 100 0.89 -12.85 -20.76
CA GLN A 100 0.54 -12.83 -19.34
C GLN A 100 -0.94 -13.15 -19.17
N LYS A 101 -1.27 -13.69 -17.99
CA LYS A 101 -2.67 -13.76 -17.57
C LYS A 101 -3.24 -12.34 -17.48
N ASP A 102 -4.49 -12.18 -17.92
CA ASP A 102 -5.21 -10.93 -17.75
C ASP A 102 -5.31 -10.57 -16.26
N ILE A 103 -5.41 -9.27 -15.98
CA ILE A 103 -5.70 -8.77 -14.63
C ILE A 103 -7.06 -8.06 -14.66
N ILE A 104 -7.92 -8.33 -13.69
CA ILE A 104 -9.04 -7.44 -13.36
C ILE A 104 -8.65 -6.63 -12.12
N ALA A 105 -8.39 -5.35 -12.31
CA ALA A 105 -7.88 -4.48 -11.25
C ALA A 105 -8.89 -3.42 -10.84
N GLN A 106 -9.09 -3.24 -9.53
CA GLN A 106 -9.95 -2.20 -8.97
C GLN A 106 -9.17 -0.91 -8.75
N VAL A 107 -9.75 0.22 -9.14
CA VAL A 107 -9.15 1.53 -8.89
C VAL A 107 -9.46 1.95 -7.46
N VAL A 108 -8.43 2.07 -6.63
CA VAL A 108 -8.54 2.45 -5.21
C VAL A 108 -7.83 3.78 -4.92
N ASN A 109 -6.95 4.22 -5.81
CA ASN A 109 -6.15 5.41 -5.65
C ASN A 109 -6.27 6.33 -6.86
N THR A 110 -5.86 7.58 -6.71
CA THR A 110 -5.68 8.54 -7.81
C THR A 110 -4.19 8.84 -7.99
N GLY A 111 -3.79 9.26 -9.18
CA GLY A 111 -2.40 9.53 -9.52
C GLY A 111 -2.26 10.93 -10.09
N TYR A 112 -1.56 11.81 -9.37
CA TYR A 112 -1.25 13.16 -9.86
C TYR A 112 -0.06 13.18 -10.82
N ASP A 113 0.75 12.13 -10.78
CA ASP A 113 1.91 11.89 -11.64
C ASP A 113 1.58 11.01 -12.86
N MET A 114 0.35 10.49 -12.93
CA MET A 114 -0.15 9.72 -14.07
C MET A 114 -0.68 10.65 -15.16
N ASN A 115 0.21 11.09 -16.04
CA ASN A 115 -0.12 11.99 -17.15
C ASN A 115 -0.17 11.29 -18.53
N ASN A 116 0.00 9.96 -18.57
CA ASN A 116 -0.02 9.20 -19.82
C ASN A 116 -1.38 8.52 -20.02
N PRO A 117 -1.91 8.51 -21.25
CA PRO A 117 -3.20 7.92 -21.53
C PRO A 117 -3.16 6.39 -21.42
N ASN A 118 -4.23 5.83 -20.88
CA ASN A 118 -4.49 4.39 -20.78
C ASN A 118 -3.40 3.66 -19.97
N GLN A 119 -2.96 4.26 -18.87
CA GLN A 119 -2.00 3.69 -17.93
C GLN A 119 -2.73 3.10 -16.72
N PHE A 120 -2.27 1.95 -16.23
CA PHE A 120 -2.71 1.42 -14.93
C PHE A 120 -1.49 1.24 -14.03
N ASP A 121 -1.49 1.86 -12.85
CA ASP A 121 -0.43 1.75 -11.86
C ASP A 121 -0.84 0.78 -10.77
N LEU A 122 -0.28 -0.43 -10.81
CA LEU A 122 -0.74 -1.57 -10.02
C LEU A 122 -0.01 -1.67 -8.68
N GLN A 123 -0.75 -1.91 -7.59
CA GLN A 123 -0.17 -2.23 -6.29
C GLN A 123 0.54 -3.58 -6.32
N MET A 124 1.87 -3.55 -6.28
CA MET A 124 2.73 -4.72 -6.41
C MET A 124 3.87 -4.65 -5.39
N GLY A 125 4.27 -5.80 -4.82
CA GLY A 125 5.38 -5.86 -3.87
C GLY A 125 6.62 -5.10 -4.35
N ALA A 126 7.07 -4.11 -3.56
CA ALA A 126 8.15 -3.19 -3.91
C ALA A 126 8.01 -2.57 -5.31
N GLY A 127 6.79 -2.15 -5.67
CA GLY A 127 6.46 -1.46 -6.93
C GLY A 127 7.11 -0.08 -7.06
N GLY A 128 7.52 0.52 -5.95
CA GLY A 128 8.04 1.88 -5.90
C GLY A 128 7.17 2.72 -4.99
N MET A 129 7.81 3.44 -4.07
CA MET A 129 7.12 4.17 -3.01
C MET A 129 6.50 5.48 -3.51
N GLY A 130 6.84 5.91 -4.72
CA GLY A 130 6.32 7.13 -5.33
C GLY A 130 6.56 8.37 -4.48
N ALA A 131 5.67 9.35 -4.63
CA ALA A 131 5.71 10.61 -3.87
C ALA A 131 5.38 10.44 -2.38
N PHE A 132 4.66 9.38 -1.99
CA PHE A 132 4.04 9.24 -0.67
C PHE A 132 4.55 7.99 0.08
N ASN A 133 5.78 8.03 0.58
CA ASN A 133 6.36 6.85 1.23
C ASN A 133 5.89 6.64 2.68
N ALA A 134 5.03 5.65 2.90
CA ALA A 134 4.74 5.06 4.21
C ALA A 134 5.30 3.62 4.34
N CYS A 135 6.03 3.12 3.35
CA CYS A 135 6.53 1.75 3.36
C CYS A 135 7.80 1.58 4.19
N ALA A 136 8.80 2.43 4.04
CA ALA A 136 10.12 2.22 4.64
C ALA A 136 10.89 3.52 4.95
N GLY A 137 11.84 3.45 5.88
CA GLY A 137 12.81 4.51 6.16
C GLY A 137 12.53 5.38 7.39
N ASP A 138 11.30 5.41 7.91
CA ASP A 138 10.98 6.05 9.19
C ASP A 138 10.53 4.98 10.20
N PRO A 139 11.32 4.69 11.25
CA PRO A 139 11.01 3.62 12.19
C PRO A 139 9.73 3.85 13.01
N ASN A 140 9.20 5.07 13.06
CA ASN A 140 8.00 5.40 13.85
C ASN A 140 6.71 5.24 13.05
N ILE A 141 6.76 5.40 11.73
CA ILE A 141 5.57 5.34 10.87
C ILE A 141 5.62 4.30 9.78
N SER A 142 6.79 3.89 9.29
CA SER A 142 6.87 3.00 8.14
C SER A 142 6.27 1.64 8.46
N MET A 143 5.48 1.12 7.53
CA MET A 143 4.89 -0.22 7.65
C MET A 143 5.98 -1.29 7.79
N TYR A 144 7.04 -1.18 6.99
CA TYR A 144 8.17 -2.09 6.99
C TYR A 144 9.42 -1.44 7.58
N SER A 145 10.26 -2.28 8.17
CA SER A 145 11.54 -1.86 8.71
C SER A 145 12.58 -1.69 7.59
N GLY A 146 13.73 -1.11 7.95
CA GLY A 146 14.86 -0.99 7.03
C GLY A 146 14.86 0.29 6.20
N ASN A 147 15.76 0.31 5.23
CA ASN A 147 16.12 1.49 4.47
C ASN A 147 15.35 1.57 3.15
N LYS A 148 14.90 2.78 2.79
CA LYS A 148 14.24 3.06 1.51
C LYS A 148 15.07 2.64 0.29
N PHE A 149 16.41 2.66 0.36
CA PHE A 149 17.24 2.24 -0.77
C PHE A 149 17.12 0.74 -1.11
N ALA A 150 16.73 -0.11 -0.16
CA ALA A 150 16.50 -1.53 -0.41
C ALA A 150 15.27 -1.78 -1.31
N TRP A 151 14.39 -0.78 -1.44
CA TRP A 151 13.16 -0.86 -2.24
C TRP A 151 13.35 -0.48 -3.71
N GLY A 152 14.59 -0.16 -4.12
CA GLY A 152 14.94 0.22 -5.47
C GLY A 152 14.61 1.68 -5.80
N LEU A 153 14.18 1.93 -7.03
CA LEU A 153 13.83 3.27 -7.49
C LEU A 153 12.57 3.78 -6.79
N VAL A 154 12.50 5.09 -6.54
CA VAL A 154 11.30 5.73 -5.99
C VAL A 154 10.08 5.42 -6.86
N TYR A 155 10.23 5.57 -8.17
CA TYR A 155 9.22 5.19 -9.16
C TYR A 155 9.66 3.90 -9.88
N GLY A 156 8.84 2.86 -9.83
CA GLY A 156 9.13 1.57 -10.42
C GLY A 156 9.90 0.58 -9.54
N GLY A 157 10.38 0.99 -8.36
CA GLY A 157 10.86 0.06 -7.32
C GLY A 157 12.05 -0.80 -7.72
N ILE A 158 12.06 -2.06 -7.30
CA ILE A 158 13.14 -3.03 -7.58
C ILE A 158 13.25 -3.37 -9.07
N GLN A 159 14.45 -3.36 -9.66
CA GLN A 159 14.58 -3.61 -11.10
C GLN A 159 14.93 -5.07 -11.44
N ASN A 160 15.44 -5.84 -10.47
CA ASN A 160 15.86 -7.23 -10.66
C ASN A 160 15.33 -8.14 -9.54
N GLU A 161 14.90 -9.35 -9.90
CA GLU A 161 14.30 -10.32 -8.96
C GLU A 161 15.21 -10.62 -7.76
N ILE A 162 16.52 -10.71 -8.00
CA ILE A 162 17.51 -11.00 -6.95
C ILE A 162 17.47 -9.97 -5.81
N ASP A 163 17.13 -8.72 -6.13
CA ASP A 163 17.08 -7.64 -5.14
C ASP A 163 15.87 -7.77 -4.20
N CYS A 164 14.85 -8.58 -4.54
CA CYS A 164 13.71 -8.85 -3.65
C CYS A 164 14.15 -9.46 -2.31
N SER A 165 15.29 -10.17 -2.28
CA SER A 165 15.84 -10.75 -1.05
C SER A 165 16.38 -9.72 -0.05
N ASN A 166 16.60 -8.47 -0.49
CA ASN A 166 17.06 -7.38 0.36
C ASN A 166 15.92 -6.71 1.15
N LEU A 167 14.67 -7.02 0.83
CA LEU A 167 13.49 -6.47 1.51
C LEU A 167 13.27 -7.17 2.86
N PRO A 168 12.69 -6.47 3.85
CA PRO A 168 12.16 -7.14 5.04
C PRO A 168 11.04 -8.12 4.63
N GLU A 169 10.94 -9.27 5.27
CA GLU A 169 9.90 -10.25 4.94
C GLU A 169 8.51 -9.79 5.40
N TYR A 170 8.41 -9.12 6.55
CA TYR A 170 7.14 -8.81 7.19
C TYR A 170 7.07 -7.34 7.65
N PRO A 171 5.86 -6.79 7.85
CA PRO A 171 5.69 -5.49 8.48
C PRO A 171 6.32 -5.44 9.88
N THR A 172 6.66 -4.24 10.33
CA THR A 172 7.24 -3.98 11.66
C THR A 172 6.28 -4.35 12.79
N VAL A 173 4.98 -4.17 12.54
CA VAL A 173 3.90 -4.57 13.45
C VAL A 173 3.21 -5.80 12.85
N ILE A 174 3.17 -6.90 13.59
CA ILE A 174 2.46 -8.12 13.20
C ILE A 174 1.09 -8.11 13.87
N ASN A 175 0.04 -8.33 13.10
CA ASN A 175 -1.32 -8.39 13.65
C ASN A 175 -1.49 -9.58 14.62
N SER A 176 -2.50 -9.48 15.48
CA SER A 176 -2.80 -10.49 16.52
C SER A 176 -3.18 -11.86 15.96
N ASN A 177 -3.61 -11.92 14.69
CA ASN A 177 -4.03 -13.14 14.01
C ASN A 177 -2.90 -13.81 13.20
N GLY A 178 -1.70 -13.22 13.18
CA GLY A 178 -0.55 -13.71 12.39
C GLY A 178 -0.75 -13.69 10.87
N GLN A 179 -1.80 -13.05 10.36
CA GLN A 179 -2.05 -12.96 8.91
C GLN A 179 -1.10 -11.94 8.31
N THR A 180 -0.09 -12.41 7.59
CA THR A 180 0.83 -11.57 6.83
C THR A 180 1.26 -12.30 5.56
N ASN A 181 1.55 -11.53 4.52
CA ASN A 181 2.25 -11.99 3.32
C ASN A 181 3.73 -11.66 3.45
N ASN A 182 4.58 -12.52 2.89
CA ASN A 182 6.02 -12.26 2.80
C ASN A 182 6.27 -11.27 1.65
N LEU A 183 6.79 -10.07 1.96
CA LEU A 183 7.02 -9.01 0.98
C LEU A 183 8.06 -9.43 -0.08
N GLN A 184 9.07 -10.22 0.27
CA GLN A 184 10.02 -10.73 -0.71
C GLN A 184 9.32 -11.63 -1.74
N MET A 185 8.35 -12.44 -1.30
CA MET A 185 7.53 -13.28 -2.19
C MET A 185 6.60 -12.43 -3.06
N LEU A 186 5.95 -11.41 -2.49
CA LEU A 186 5.14 -10.46 -3.26
C LEU A 186 5.97 -9.70 -4.32
N CYS A 187 7.22 -9.36 -4.01
CA CYS A 187 8.14 -8.75 -4.96
C CYS A 187 8.49 -9.72 -6.10
N LYS A 188 8.84 -10.97 -5.78
CA LYS A 188 9.14 -12.03 -6.76
C LYS A 188 7.94 -12.35 -7.64
N TYR A 189 6.74 -12.32 -7.09
CA TYR A 189 5.50 -12.59 -7.82
C TYR A 189 5.36 -11.75 -9.10
N GLY A 190 5.77 -10.49 -9.06
CA GLY A 190 5.76 -9.61 -10.22
C GLY A 190 6.71 -10.07 -11.34
N PHE A 191 7.87 -10.63 -10.99
CA PHE A 191 8.82 -11.20 -11.94
C PHE A 191 8.33 -12.57 -12.45
N ASP A 192 7.92 -13.45 -11.56
CA ASP A 192 7.46 -14.82 -11.86
C ASP A 192 6.30 -14.82 -12.87
N ASN A 193 5.39 -13.84 -12.74
CA ASN A 193 4.21 -13.70 -13.61
C ASN A 193 4.40 -12.73 -14.77
N LYS A 194 5.64 -12.27 -15.02
CA LYS A 194 5.98 -11.33 -16.11
C LYS A 194 5.14 -10.06 -16.07
N TYR A 195 4.99 -9.50 -14.89
CA TYR A 195 4.43 -8.18 -14.64
C TYR A 195 5.51 -7.12 -14.36
N ARG A 196 6.75 -7.58 -14.19
CA ARG A 196 7.97 -6.77 -14.13
C ARG A 196 9.00 -7.36 -15.08
N GLY A 197 9.31 -6.61 -16.15
CA GLY A 197 10.24 -7.06 -17.19
C GLY A 197 11.70 -6.88 -16.77
N ASP A 198 12.61 -7.34 -17.64
CA ASP A 198 14.06 -7.17 -17.43
C ASP A 198 14.42 -5.70 -17.16
N ASN A 199 15.29 -5.47 -16.18
CA ASN A 199 15.65 -4.13 -15.70
C ASN A 199 14.43 -3.27 -15.34
N GLY A 200 13.36 -3.90 -14.86
CA GLY A 200 12.12 -3.25 -14.47
C GLY A 200 11.34 -2.60 -15.61
N LEU A 201 11.42 -3.11 -16.84
CA LEU A 201 10.54 -2.67 -17.93
C LEU A 201 9.06 -2.87 -17.57
N ASN A 202 8.22 -1.94 -18.03
CA ASN A 202 6.77 -1.99 -17.89
C ASN A 202 6.15 -2.75 -19.05
N TYR A 203 5.22 -3.65 -18.73
CA TYR A 203 4.52 -4.42 -19.75
C TYR A 203 3.37 -3.64 -20.37
N LYS A 204 3.11 -3.96 -21.64
CA LYS A 204 2.18 -3.23 -22.49
C LYS A 204 0.84 -3.92 -22.60
N PHE A 205 -0.21 -3.12 -22.64
CA PHE A 205 -1.55 -3.61 -22.89
C PHE A 205 -1.76 -3.84 -24.38
N LYS A 206 -2.31 -5.00 -24.73
CA LYS A 206 -2.74 -5.33 -26.08
C LYS A 206 -3.91 -4.45 -26.53
N TYR A 207 -4.84 -4.21 -25.62
CA TYR A 207 -6.02 -3.38 -25.83
C TYR A 207 -6.07 -2.26 -24.79
N VAL A 208 -6.73 -1.15 -25.12
CA VAL A 208 -7.05 -0.11 -24.12
C VAL A 208 -7.84 -0.76 -22.98
N PRO A 209 -7.43 -0.59 -21.71
CA PRO A 209 -8.20 -1.09 -20.58
C PRO A 209 -9.64 -0.57 -20.60
N GLU A 210 -10.61 -1.46 -20.45
CA GLU A 210 -12.03 -1.11 -20.41
C GLU A 210 -12.60 -1.35 -19.01
N ARG A 211 -13.53 -0.49 -18.60
CA ARG A 211 -14.30 -0.70 -17.37
C ARG A 211 -15.13 -1.96 -17.53
N VAL A 212 -14.96 -2.89 -16.60
CA VAL A 212 -15.71 -4.15 -16.51
C VAL A 212 -16.44 -4.21 -15.16
N LYS A 213 -17.35 -5.17 -15.02
CA LYS A 213 -17.96 -5.52 -13.75
C LYS A 213 -16.87 -5.87 -12.74
N CYS A 214 -16.88 -5.28 -11.55
CA CYS A 214 -16.00 -5.76 -10.50
C CYS A 214 -16.42 -7.15 -10.02
N PRO A 215 -15.50 -8.13 -9.92
CA PRO A 215 -15.75 -9.41 -9.29
C PRO A 215 -16.26 -9.22 -7.86
N ASP A 216 -17.27 -10.01 -7.46
CA ASP A 216 -17.81 -9.92 -6.09
C ASP A 216 -16.72 -10.31 -5.08
N GLU A 217 -15.87 -11.28 -5.45
CA GLU A 217 -14.74 -11.77 -4.66
C GLU A 217 -13.72 -10.65 -4.40
N LEU A 218 -13.44 -9.80 -5.40
CA LEU A 218 -12.56 -8.64 -5.27
C LEU A 218 -13.20 -7.54 -4.41
N THR A 219 -14.46 -7.19 -4.68
CA THR A 219 -15.15 -6.11 -3.92
C THR A 219 -15.48 -6.50 -2.48
N GLN A 220 -15.66 -7.79 -2.18
CA GLN A 220 -15.79 -8.29 -0.81
C GLN A 220 -14.46 -8.20 -0.06
N LEU A 221 -13.35 -8.51 -0.73
CA LEU A 221 -12.01 -8.39 -0.15
C LEU A 221 -11.64 -6.93 0.15
N THR A 222 -11.93 -6.02 -0.78
CA THR A 222 -11.64 -4.59 -0.61
C THR A 222 -12.69 -3.85 0.21
N GLY A 223 -13.91 -4.38 0.30
CA GLY A 223 -15.05 -3.70 0.94
C GLY A 223 -15.57 -2.52 0.13
N PHE A 224 -15.21 -2.40 -1.16
CA PHE A 224 -15.52 -1.25 -1.99
C PHE A 224 -16.22 -1.68 -3.27
N LYS A 225 -17.48 -1.27 -3.44
CA LYS A 225 -18.32 -1.67 -4.57
C LYS A 225 -19.12 -0.50 -5.11
N ARG A 226 -19.06 -0.33 -6.43
CA ARG A 226 -19.91 0.61 -7.14
C ARG A 226 -21.25 -0.02 -7.51
N LYS A 227 -22.31 0.79 -7.47
CA LYS A 227 -23.67 0.42 -7.86
C LYS A 227 -23.89 0.51 -9.38
N ASP A 228 -23.05 1.27 -10.08
CA ASP A 228 -23.11 1.53 -11.52
C ASP A 228 -22.15 0.64 -12.32
N ASP A 229 -21.76 -0.52 -11.79
CA ASP A 229 -20.87 -1.43 -12.49
C ASP A 229 -21.51 -2.00 -13.78
N PRO A 230 -20.72 -2.18 -14.85
CA PRO A 230 -21.16 -2.91 -16.04
C PRO A 230 -21.62 -4.33 -15.70
N SER A 231 -22.28 -5.00 -16.64
CA SER A 231 -22.77 -6.37 -16.46
C SER A 231 -21.74 -7.46 -16.77
N SER A 232 -20.65 -7.15 -17.49
CA SER A 232 -19.69 -8.11 -18.05
C SER A 232 -18.31 -8.00 -17.42
N TYR A 233 -17.59 -9.12 -17.28
CA TYR A 233 -16.17 -9.20 -16.91
C TYR A 233 -15.21 -9.10 -18.11
N GLU A 234 -15.75 -9.05 -19.33
CA GLU A 234 -14.99 -9.08 -20.58
C GLU A 234 -14.90 -7.69 -21.23
N LEU A 235 -13.87 -7.49 -22.06
CA LEU A 235 -13.78 -6.33 -22.95
C LEU A 235 -14.93 -6.33 -23.96
N SER A 236 -15.38 -5.14 -24.33
CA SER A 236 -16.48 -4.93 -25.27
C SER A 236 -16.00 -4.37 -26.61
N LEU A 237 -14.96 -3.52 -26.62
CA LEU A 237 -14.51 -2.81 -27.82
C LEU A 237 -13.25 -3.40 -28.42
N PHE A 238 -12.38 -4.02 -27.61
CA PHE A 238 -11.10 -4.57 -28.04
C PHE A 238 -10.28 -3.53 -28.84
N LYS A 239 -10.35 -2.25 -28.44
CA LYS A 239 -9.63 -1.14 -29.09
C LYS A 239 -8.12 -1.39 -28.92
N PRO A 240 -7.33 -1.60 -29.99
CA PRO A 240 -5.89 -1.79 -29.86
C PRO A 240 -5.24 -0.61 -29.16
N CYS A 241 -4.28 -0.88 -28.28
CA CYS A 241 -3.55 0.18 -27.60
C CYS A 241 -2.39 0.64 -28.48
N ASN A 242 -2.24 1.96 -28.68
CA ASN A 242 -1.09 2.51 -29.40
C ASN A 242 0.12 2.48 -28.48
N LEU A 243 0.99 1.49 -28.67
CA LEU A 243 2.00 1.10 -27.70
C LEU A 243 3.12 2.12 -27.46
N GLY A 244 3.24 3.16 -28.31
CA GLY A 244 4.42 4.03 -28.31
C GLY A 244 5.70 3.21 -28.54
N ASP A 245 6.85 3.74 -28.15
CA ASP A 245 8.06 2.93 -28.02
C ASP A 245 8.04 2.10 -26.72
N LYS A 246 9.05 1.24 -26.54
CA LYS A 246 9.14 0.35 -25.38
C LYS A 246 9.33 1.07 -24.03
N TYR A 247 9.67 2.36 -24.03
CA TYR A 247 9.89 3.15 -22.82
C TYR A 247 8.70 4.05 -22.48
N SER A 248 7.81 4.30 -23.44
CA SER A 248 6.54 4.96 -23.21
C SER A 248 5.79 4.24 -22.07
N ILE A 249 5.10 4.99 -21.23
CA ILE A 249 4.21 4.44 -20.20
C ILE A 249 2.73 4.63 -20.55
N SER A 250 2.44 5.17 -21.74
CA SER A 250 1.12 5.05 -22.35
C SER A 250 0.84 3.59 -22.65
N CYS A 251 -0.43 3.17 -22.47
CA CYS A 251 -0.83 1.79 -22.72
C CYS A 251 0.02 0.76 -21.96
N ALA A 252 0.48 1.12 -20.76
CA ALA A 252 1.37 0.28 -19.97
C ALA A 252 0.81 0.06 -18.56
N MET A 253 1.15 -1.09 -18.01
CA MET A 253 1.05 -1.32 -16.59
C MET A 253 2.34 -0.84 -15.93
N THR A 254 2.22 0.19 -15.10
CA THR A 254 3.25 0.55 -14.13
C THR A 254 2.94 -0.12 -12.80
N ARG A 255 3.80 0.14 -11.82
CA ARG A 255 3.73 -0.50 -10.51
C ARG A 255 4.03 0.52 -9.43
N MET A 256 3.33 0.38 -8.33
CA MET A 256 3.50 1.18 -7.13
C MET A 256 3.33 0.31 -5.88
N MET A 257 3.88 0.81 -4.78
CA MET A 257 3.57 0.37 -3.43
C MET A 257 4.12 1.43 -2.49
N ASP A 258 3.25 2.34 -2.09
CA ASP A 258 3.57 3.50 -1.25
C ASP A 258 3.18 3.27 0.23
N CYS A 259 2.36 2.23 0.48
CA CYS A 259 1.79 1.85 1.78
C CYS A 259 0.90 2.94 2.42
N ALA A 260 0.61 4.01 1.69
CA ALA A 260 -0.15 5.16 2.15
C ALA A 260 -1.66 4.87 2.06
N LYS A 261 -2.47 5.55 2.89
CA LYS A 261 -3.93 5.47 2.79
C LYS A 261 -4.35 5.89 1.37
N PRO A 262 -5.03 5.02 0.59
CA PRO A 262 -5.36 5.31 -0.80
C PRO A 262 -6.50 6.34 -0.91
N THR A 263 -6.57 7.08 -2.02
CA THR A 263 -7.53 8.18 -2.22
C THR A 263 -9.00 7.77 -1.98
N ALA A 264 -9.41 6.56 -2.37
CA ALA A 264 -10.77 6.08 -2.14
C ALA A 264 -11.16 5.93 -0.66
N SER A 265 -10.20 5.97 0.26
CA SER A 265 -10.46 5.89 1.71
C SER A 265 -10.89 7.23 2.32
N TRP A 266 -10.96 8.30 1.52
CA TRP A 266 -11.37 9.62 1.95
C TRP A 266 -12.81 9.88 1.51
N THR A 267 -13.69 10.20 2.45
CA THR A 267 -15.12 10.43 2.20
C THR A 267 -15.35 11.48 1.11
N ASP A 268 -14.56 12.55 1.09
CA ASP A 268 -14.73 13.64 0.12
C ASP A 268 -14.45 13.22 -1.33
N HIS A 269 -13.58 12.24 -1.56
CA HIS A 269 -13.24 11.74 -2.89
C HIS A 269 -14.27 10.75 -3.44
N VAL A 270 -15.15 10.23 -2.57
CA VAL A 270 -16.13 9.21 -2.95
C VAL A 270 -17.58 9.65 -2.82
N LYS A 271 -17.84 10.84 -2.26
CA LYS A 271 -19.20 11.33 -1.96
C LYS A 271 -20.11 11.44 -3.19
N ASP A 272 -19.53 11.75 -4.35
CA ASP A 272 -20.25 11.91 -5.62
C ASP A 272 -20.20 10.65 -6.49
N LEU A 273 -19.62 9.56 -5.98
CA LEU A 273 -19.51 8.30 -6.68
C LEU A 273 -20.62 7.34 -6.27
N ALA A 274 -20.90 6.36 -7.13
CA ALA A 274 -21.96 5.37 -6.91
C ALA A 274 -21.59 4.29 -5.87
N VAL A 275 -20.92 4.65 -4.77
CA VAL A 275 -20.48 3.74 -3.71
C VAL A 275 -21.27 3.98 -2.42
N SER A 276 -21.18 3.05 -1.45
CA SER A 276 -21.87 3.19 -0.16
C SER A 276 -21.08 3.97 0.90
N GLY A 277 -19.80 4.19 0.69
CA GLY A 277 -18.90 4.85 1.63
C GLY A 277 -17.45 4.75 1.17
N PRO A 278 -16.51 5.32 1.95
CA PRO A 278 -15.09 5.22 1.65
C PRO A 278 -14.61 3.77 1.70
N LEU A 279 -13.59 3.50 0.91
CA LEU A 279 -12.86 2.24 0.95
C LEU A 279 -12.17 2.09 2.33
N PRO A 280 -12.26 0.93 3.00
CA PRO A 280 -11.58 0.70 4.28
C PRO A 280 -10.06 0.83 4.19
N ALA A 281 -9.43 1.67 5.02
CA ALA A 281 -7.97 1.69 5.14
C ALA A 281 -7.47 0.61 6.13
N CYS A 282 -6.16 0.47 6.28
CA CYS A 282 -5.54 -0.42 7.25
C CYS A 282 -4.73 0.32 8.32
N GLN A 283 -4.47 -0.37 9.43
CA GLN A 283 -3.48 0.01 10.43
C GLN A 283 -2.06 -0.25 9.90
N ARG A 284 -1.05 0.09 10.71
CA ARG A 284 0.38 -0.01 10.35
C ARG A 284 0.84 -1.43 9.98
N ASP A 285 0.13 -2.45 10.42
CA ASP A 285 0.41 -3.83 10.01
C ASP A 285 0.03 -4.12 8.55
N GLY A 286 -0.78 -3.27 7.90
CA GLY A 286 -1.26 -3.45 6.53
C GLY A 286 -2.38 -4.48 6.38
N TYR A 287 -2.92 -5.04 7.45
CA TYR A 287 -3.91 -6.14 7.40
C TYR A 287 -5.13 -5.86 8.28
N THR A 288 -4.94 -5.27 9.45
CA THR A 288 -6.01 -4.89 10.36
C THR A 288 -6.70 -3.66 9.81
N ARG A 289 -8.01 -3.74 9.57
CA ARG A 289 -8.78 -2.59 9.06
C ARG A 289 -8.78 -1.45 10.07
N GLN A 290 -8.61 -0.23 9.56
CA GLN A 290 -8.66 1.00 10.35
C GLN A 290 -10.11 1.41 10.58
N ASN A 291 -10.51 1.47 11.85
CA ASN A 291 -11.87 1.83 12.26
C ASN A 291 -12.15 3.35 12.14
N ASN A 292 -11.11 4.17 12.23
CA ASN A 292 -11.25 5.61 12.06
C ASN A 292 -11.11 6.00 10.58
N VAL A 293 -12.23 6.18 9.88
CA VAL A 293 -12.26 6.63 8.48
C VAL A 293 -11.58 7.98 8.24
N ASN A 294 -11.51 8.82 9.28
CA ASN A 294 -10.88 10.14 9.25
C ASN A 294 -9.40 10.11 9.64
N ALA A 295 -8.83 8.93 9.91
CA ALA A 295 -7.40 8.80 10.19
C ALA A 295 -6.57 9.38 9.02
N PRO A 296 -5.60 10.28 9.29
CA PRO A 296 -4.65 10.74 8.28
C PRO A 296 -3.89 9.59 7.62
N SER A 297 -3.44 9.82 6.39
CA SER A 297 -2.54 8.89 5.71
C SER A 297 -1.22 8.81 6.46
N ALA A 298 -0.62 7.62 6.57
CA ALA A 298 0.69 7.46 7.20
C ALA A 298 1.81 8.22 6.48
N ALA A 299 1.64 8.49 5.18
CA ALA A 299 2.56 9.34 4.41
C ALA A 299 2.28 10.84 4.60
N SER A 300 1.23 11.20 5.35
CA SER A 300 0.90 12.59 5.60
C SER A 300 1.68 13.15 6.81
N PRO A 301 1.87 14.48 6.85
CA PRO A 301 2.70 15.11 7.87
C PRO A 301 2.13 15.02 9.30
N GLN A 302 0.83 14.76 9.43
CA GLN A 302 0.18 14.49 10.72
C GLN A 302 0.63 13.16 11.35
N CYS A 303 1.15 12.25 10.53
CA CYS A 303 1.62 10.94 10.93
C CYS A 303 3.13 10.88 11.03
N THR A 304 3.84 11.45 10.04
CA THR A 304 5.30 11.43 10.02
C THR A 304 5.85 12.15 11.24
N SER A 305 6.73 11.50 12.00
CA SER A 305 7.53 12.20 13.00
C SER A 305 8.56 13.04 12.25
N GLY A 306 8.15 14.22 11.78
CA GLY A 306 9.11 15.13 11.15
C GLY A 306 10.28 15.39 12.11
N PRO A 307 11.53 15.52 11.63
CA PRO A 307 12.45 16.38 12.34
C PRO A 307 11.85 17.80 12.30
N PRO A 308 11.72 18.46 13.46
CA PRO A 308 11.03 19.73 13.57
C PRO A 308 11.81 20.81 12.84
N GLN A 309 11.20 21.45 11.84
CA GLN A 309 11.49 22.79 11.27
C GLN A 309 12.89 23.08 10.71
N SER A 310 13.91 22.34 11.14
CA SER A 310 15.26 22.85 11.25
C SER A 310 16.23 22.02 10.44
N SER A 311 16.00 20.73 10.17
CA SER A 311 16.85 19.96 9.26
C SER A 311 16.65 20.38 7.81
N TYR A 312 15.40 20.40 7.31
CA TYR A 312 15.11 20.72 5.91
C TYR A 312 15.66 22.10 5.49
N CYS A 313 15.36 23.15 6.25
CA CYS A 313 15.90 24.47 5.94
C CYS A 313 17.41 24.56 6.21
N LYS A 314 17.99 23.79 7.15
CA LYS A 314 19.46 23.74 7.32
C LYS A 314 20.14 23.09 6.12
N ASP A 315 19.54 22.05 5.56
CA ASP A 315 20.06 21.30 4.40
C ASP A 315 19.92 22.12 3.10
N HIS A 316 19.01 23.10 3.08
CA HIS A 316 18.77 24.02 1.96
C HIS A 316 19.14 25.48 2.31
N LYS A 317 20.19 25.67 3.11
CA LYS A 317 20.68 27.01 3.44
C LYS A 317 21.15 27.75 2.19
N GLY A 318 20.57 28.94 1.94
CA GLY A 318 20.98 29.83 0.86
C GLY A 318 20.17 29.70 -0.43
N SER A 319 19.09 28.91 -0.43
CA SER A 319 18.10 28.88 -1.50
C SER A 319 16.73 29.34 -1.01
N ASP A 320 15.98 30.05 -1.85
CA ASP A 320 14.57 30.38 -1.62
C ASP A 320 13.69 29.14 -1.90
N VAL A 321 14.01 28.01 -1.28
CA VAL A 321 13.16 26.82 -1.34
C VAL A 321 11.95 27.05 -0.45
N GLY A 322 10.79 26.64 -0.94
CA GLY A 322 9.60 26.66 -0.11
C GLY A 322 9.26 25.30 0.45
N PHE A 323 8.38 25.36 1.43
CA PHE A 323 8.15 24.30 2.39
C PHE A 323 6.67 24.27 2.69
N CYS A 324 6.03 23.15 2.42
CA CYS A 324 4.64 22.98 2.79
C CYS A 324 4.53 22.52 4.25
N SER A 325 3.68 23.19 5.03
CA SER A 325 3.51 22.90 6.45
C SER A 325 2.04 22.89 6.88
N TRP A 326 1.60 21.86 7.60
CA TRP A 326 0.19 21.71 8.00
C TRP A 326 -0.07 22.11 9.45
N ASP A 327 0.95 22.56 10.18
CA ASP A 327 0.94 22.79 11.63
C ASP A 327 1.79 24.02 12.02
N GLY A 328 1.77 25.05 11.17
CA GLY A 328 2.45 26.32 11.45
C GLY A 328 3.97 26.24 11.43
N GLY A 329 4.52 25.32 10.65
CA GLY A 329 5.96 25.13 10.40
C GLY A 329 6.49 23.79 10.91
N ASN A 330 5.80 23.08 11.82
CA ASN A 330 6.41 21.98 12.59
C ASN A 330 6.58 20.65 11.81
N SER A 331 5.84 20.47 10.74
CA SER A 331 5.83 19.29 9.88
C SER A 331 6.29 19.63 8.47
N THR A 332 7.02 18.71 7.84
CA THR A 332 7.43 18.81 6.43
C THR A 332 6.40 18.13 5.55
N GLY A 333 6.05 18.74 4.43
CA GLY A 333 5.47 17.99 3.31
C GLY A 333 6.47 16.93 2.83
N GLY A 334 5.97 15.84 2.25
CA GLY A 334 6.83 14.98 1.45
C GLY A 334 7.49 15.79 0.32
N ASP A 335 8.55 15.25 -0.30
CA ASP A 335 9.31 15.94 -1.36
C ASP A 335 8.39 16.53 -2.45
N TYR A 336 7.32 15.82 -2.80
CA TYR A 336 6.30 16.27 -3.74
C TYR A 336 5.56 17.54 -3.28
N CYS A 337 5.10 17.59 -2.04
CA CYS A 337 4.34 18.74 -1.55
C CYS A 337 5.22 19.98 -1.34
N ASN A 338 6.55 19.81 -1.32
CA ASN A 338 7.52 20.91 -1.21
C ASN A 338 8.02 21.44 -2.57
N ILE A 339 7.46 20.98 -3.69
CA ILE A 339 7.83 21.46 -5.04
C ILE A 339 7.51 22.95 -5.19
N ASP A 340 6.28 23.33 -4.91
CA ASP A 340 5.81 24.72 -4.95
C ASP A 340 4.54 24.91 -4.10
N ARG A 341 4.08 26.17 -4.01
CA ARG A 341 2.86 26.54 -3.28
C ARG A 341 1.61 25.81 -3.77
N SER A 342 1.50 25.52 -5.07
CA SER A 342 0.32 24.84 -5.62
C SER A 342 0.27 23.35 -5.24
N HIS A 343 1.42 22.68 -5.23
CA HIS A 343 1.58 21.30 -4.77
C HIS A 343 1.34 21.17 -3.27
N CYS A 344 1.74 22.19 -2.51
CA CYS A 344 1.42 22.27 -1.09
C CYS A 344 -0.10 22.25 -0.83
N LEU A 345 -0.86 22.99 -1.65
CA LEU A 345 -2.32 23.08 -1.53
C LEU A 345 -3.02 21.76 -1.92
N SER A 346 -2.52 21.04 -2.92
CA SER A 346 -3.11 19.77 -3.37
C SER A 346 -2.97 18.64 -2.35
N CYS A 347 -1.97 18.72 -1.48
CA CYS A 347 -1.72 17.77 -0.40
C CYS A 347 -2.60 17.98 0.86
N GLY A 348 -3.74 18.68 0.75
CA GLY A 348 -4.78 18.71 1.80
C GLY A 348 -4.63 19.81 2.85
N GLY A 349 -4.41 21.05 2.43
CA GLY A 349 -4.57 22.23 3.32
C GLY A 349 -3.32 22.71 4.05
N GLY A 350 -2.13 22.45 3.49
CA GLY A 350 -0.88 22.99 4.01
C GLY A 350 -0.75 24.50 3.80
N SER A 351 0.00 25.14 4.68
CA SER A 351 0.49 26.51 4.56
C SER A 351 1.86 26.49 3.88
N TRP A 352 2.03 27.31 2.85
CA TRP A 352 3.33 27.48 2.23
C TRP A 352 4.19 28.42 3.07
N CYS A 353 5.37 27.93 3.44
CA CYS A 353 6.41 28.64 4.16
C CYS A 353 7.65 28.76 3.27
N THR A 354 8.52 29.73 3.53
CA THR A 354 9.81 29.88 2.86
C THR A 354 10.96 29.63 3.84
N CYS A 355 11.99 28.92 3.40
CA CYS A 355 13.23 28.80 4.18
C CYS A 355 14.06 30.07 4.01
N ASN A 356 14.39 30.74 5.11
CA ASN A 356 15.28 31.90 5.16
C ASN A 356 16.37 31.66 6.21
N THR A 357 17.65 31.72 5.80
CA THR A 357 18.83 31.52 6.68
C THR A 357 18.82 30.21 7.50
N GLY A 358 18.17 29.17 6.99
CA GLY A 358 18.04 27.89 7.68
C GLY A 358 16.91 27.82 8.71
N GLN A 359 15.98 28.77 8.66
CA GLN A 359 14.76 28.82 9.47
C GLN A 359 13.54 29.04 8.58
N LEU A 360 12.36 28.63 9.03
CA LEU A 360 11.12 28.91 8.32
C LEU A 360 10.67 30.36 8.57
N SER A 361 10.19 31.00 7.51
CA SER A 361 9.61 32.34 7.52
C SER A 361 8.39 32.38 6.60
N GLY A 362 7.51 33.37 6.81
CA GLY A 362 6.43 33.65 5.86
C GLY A 362 5.40 32.53 5.66
N CYS A 363 5.18 31.67 6.66
CA CYS A 363 4.09 30.69 6.63
C CYS A 363 2.75 31.41 6.47
N THR A 364 2.20 31.39 5.26
CA THR A 364 0.89 31.99 5.00
C THR A 364 -0.14 30.89 5.01
N ASN A 365 -1.04 30.96 6.00
CA ASN A 365 -2.25 30.15 6.01
C ASN A 365 -3.01 30.44 4.71
N SER A 366 -3.52 29.38 4.10
CA SER A 366 -4.56 29.48 3.07
C SER A 366 -5.89 29.60 3.77
#